data_AF-A0A2I0P6U6-F1
#
_entry.id   AF-A0A2I0P6U6-F1
#
_cell.length_a   1.000
_cell.length_b   1.000
_cell.length_c   1.000
_cell.angle_alpha   90.00
_cell.angle_beta   90.00
_cell.angle_gamma   90.00
#
_symmetry.space_group_name_H-M   'P 1'
#
loop_
_entity.id
_entity.type
_entity.pdbx_description
1 polymer ?
#
loop_
_entity_poly.entity_id
_entity_poly.type
_entity_poly.pdbx_seq_one_letter_code
_entity_poly.pdbx_strand_id
1 'polypeptide(L)'
;MDNTLFDLVGAKREACRCVVDYLGTGDPETLFSQFLRGIHGFEDHANIRDYLNDLGVYEIETFEVCCRTYEDVKLDRVTAYPGVEETLRCLADAGIGLAVATDAESFQARRRLEKTGLIDHFEVVVTPELSGRRKPEPDSLLYALRHLDTAPAKAMMVGDSLVRDIAPGRLLGMVTAFAAYGDWRRSSVADVLADIVLAEFAELPGHVGIPGR
;
A
#
# COMPACT_ATOMS: atom_id res chain seq x y z
N MET A 1 2.41 3.30 0.67
CA MET A 1 2.51 2.41 1.86
C MET A 1 2.39 0.98 1.40
N ASP A 2 1.17 0.49 1.16
CA ASP A 2 0.94 -0.80 0.52
C ASP A 2 1.60 -0.83 -0.85
N ASN A 3 2.36 -1.89 -1.15
CA ASN A 3 3.19 -2.08 -2.35
C ASN A 3 4.26 -1.01 -2.60
N THR A 4 4.45 -0.04 -1.70
CA THR A 4 5.62 0.86 -1.70
C THR A 4 6.65 0.41 -0.68
N LEU A 5 6.22 0.18 0.56
CA LEU A 5 7.07 -0.21 1.69
C LEU A 5 7.08 -1.73 1.91
N PHE A 6 5.98 -2.40 1.60
CA PHE A 6 5.82 -3.84 1.78
C PHE A 6 4.84 -4.40 0.74
N ASP A 7 4.99 -5.68 0.41
CA ASP A 7 4.17 -6.36 -0.60
C ASP A 7 2.81 -6.80 -0.01
N LEU A 8 1.80 -5.94 -0.16
CA LEU A 8 0.43 -6.28 0.25
C LEU A 8 -0.23 -7.22 -0.76
N VAL A 9 0.01 -7.03 -2.06
CA VAL A 9 -0.68 -7.80 -3.10
C VAL A 9 -0.23 -9.25 -3.10
N GLY A 10 1.07 -9.52 -2.93
CA GLY A 10 1.59 -10.86 -2.70
C GLY A 10 0.99 -11.50 -1.46
N ALA A 11 0.89 -10.75 -0.35
CA ALA A 11 0.25 -11.24 0.87
C ALA A 11 -1.24 -11.58 0.67
N LYS A 12 -1.99 -10.75 -0.09
CA LYS A 12 -3.40 -11.02 -0.43
C LYS A 12 -3.54 -12.26 -1.33
N ARG A 13 -2.65 -12.46 -2.31
CA ARG A 13 -2.66 -13.66 -3.16
C ARG A 13 -2.42 -14.93 -2.35
N GLU A 14 -1.44 -14.89 -1.44
CA GLU A 14 -1.16 -16.01 -0.54
C GLU A 14 -2.34 -16.30 0.39
N ALA A 15 -3.00 -15.28 0.91
CA ALA A 15 -4.24 -15.43 1.68
C ALA A 15 -5.37 -16.06 0.86
N CYS A 16 -5.56 -15.65 -0.40
CA CYS A 16 -6.53 -16.28 -1.31
C CYS A 16 -6.20 -17.75 -1.54
N ARG A 17 -4.92 -18.09 -1.70
CA ARG A 17 -4.45 -19.48 -1.85
C ARG A 17 -4.82 -20.32 -0.64
N CYS A 18 -4.54 -19.85 0.57
CA CYS A 18 -4.89 -20.58 1.80
C CYS A 18 -6.40 -20.74 1.99
N VAL A 19 -7.21 -19.75 1.58
CA VAL A 19 -8.68 -19.88 1.60
C VAL A 19 -9.15 -20.99 0.65
N VAL A 20 -8.61 -21.03 -0.57
CA VAL A 20 -8.97 -22.07 -1.56
C VAL A 20 -8.47 -23.45 -1.12
N ASP A 21 -7.27 -23.54 -0.54
CA ASP A 21 -6.73 -24.78 0.04
C ASP A 21 -7.65 -25.30 1.16
N TYR A 22 -8.21 -24.41 2.00
CA TYR A 22 -9.20 -24.78 3.02
C TYR A 22 -10.51 -25.28 2.42
N LEU A 23 -11.02 -24.61 1.37
CA LEU A 23 -12.25 -25.01 0.69
C LEU A 23 -12.12 -26.35 -0.05
N GLY A 24 -10.90 -26.71 -0.45
CA GLY A 24 -10.62 -27.89 -1.26
C GLY A 24 -11.15 -27.80 -2.70
N THR A 25 -11.62 -26.63 -3.13
CA THR A 25 -12.16 -26.35 -4.46
C THR A 25 -12.04 -24.87 -4.81
N GLY A 26 -12.07 -24.55 -6.10
CA GLY A 26 -11.95 -23.20 -6.64
C GLY A 26 -10.54 -22.86 -7.12
N ASP A 27 -10.35 -21.60 -7.49
CA ASP A 27 -9.10 -21.02 -7.98
C ASP A 27 -8.73 -19.74 -7.19
N PRO A 28 -7.48 -19.63 -6.67
CA PRO A 28 -7.06 -18.48 -5.87
C PRO A 28 -7.04 -17.15 -6.62
N GLU A 29 -6.67 -17.15 -7.91
CA GLU A 29 -6.65 -15.93 -8.71
C GLU A 29 -8.07 -15.44 -9.01
N THR A 30 -9.02 -16.36 -9.17
CA THR A 30 -10.44 -16.04 -9.26
C THR A 30 -10.92 -15.39 -7.97
N LEU A 31 -10.56 -15.91 -6.79
CA LEU A 31 -10.87 -15.25 -5.51
C LEU A 31 -10.22 -13.87 -5.41
N PHE A 32 -8.93 -13.74 -5.77
CA PHE A 32 -8.25 -12.44 -5.76
C PHE A 32 -8.94 -11.43 -6.70
N SER A 33 -9.40 -11.87 -7.86
CA SER A 33 -10.10 -11.04 -8.84
C SER A 33 -11.40 -10.44 -8.30
N GLN A 34 -12.04 -11.08 -7.32
CA GLN A 34 -13.27 -10.60 -6.69
C GLN A 34 -13.05 -9.24 -6.02
N PHE A 35 -11.90 -9.07 -5.34
CA PHE A 35 -11.48 -7.82 -4.71
C PHE A 35 -11.17 -6.69 -5.71
N LEU A 36 -11.00 -7.01 -6.99
CA LEU A 36 -10.66 -6.04 -8.04
C LEU A 36 -11.88 -5.46 -8.75
N ARG A 37 -13.07 -6.05 -8.55
CA ARG A 37 -14.30 -5.67 -9.27
C ARG A 37 -14.82 -4.29 -8.89
N GLY A 38 -14.44 -3.76 -7.73
CA GLY A 38 -14.92 -2.47 -7.22
C GLY A 38 -16.39 -2.47 -6.78
N ILE A 39 -17.04 -3.63 -6.72
CA ILE A 39 -18.40 -3.80 -6.17
C ILE A 39 -18.38 -3.53 -4.66
N HIS A 40 -17.35 -4.05 -3.99
CA HIS A 40 -17.03 -3.80 -2.60
C HIS A 40 -15.67 -3.13 -2.47
N GLY A 41 -15.33 -2.68 -1.26
CA GLY A 41 -13.99 -2.18 -0.96
C GLY A 41 -12.92 -3.25 -1.18
N PHE A 42 -11.67 -2.82 -1.47
CA PHE A 42 -10.54 -3.72 -1.74
C PHE A 42 -10.17 -4.65 -0.57
N GLU A 43 -10.60 -4.30 0.65
CA GLU A 43 -10.39 -5.09 1.88
C GLU A 43 -11.68 -5.72 2.41
N ASP A 44 -12.81 -5.53 1.73
CA ASP A 44 -14.12 -5.98 2.21
C ASP A 44 -14.30 -7.49 2.05
N HIS A 45 -14.71 -8.18 3.11
CA HIS A 45 -14.96 -9.62 3.12
C HIS A 45 -16.17 -10.03 2.29
N ALA A 46 -17.05 -9.10 1.91
CA ALA A 46 -18.12 -9.38 0.96
C ALA A 46 -17.60 -9.94 -0.38
N ASN A 47 -16.35 -9.63 -0.77
CA ASN A 47 -15.70 -10.25 -1.92
C ASN A 47 -15.48 -11.77 -1.76
N ILE A 48 -15.16 -12.22 -0.53
CA ILE A 48 -15.04 -13.66 -0.21
C ILE A 48 -16.43 -14.31 -0.24
N ARG A 49 -17.45 -13.63 0.30
CA ARG A 49 -18.83 -14.13 0.24
C ARG A 49 -19.29 -14.35 -1.19
N ASP A 50 -19.06 -13.36 -2.07
CA ASP A 50 -19.44 -13.45 -3.47
C ASP A 50 -18.74 -14.62 -4.16
N TYR A 51 -17.45 -14.82 -3.89
CA TYR A 51 -16.72 -16.00 -4.38
C TYR A 51 -17.33 -17.33 -3.92
N LEU A 52 -17.70 -17.44 -2.64
CA LEU A 52 -18.33 -18.66 -2.11
C LEU A 52 -19.71 -18.90 -2.73
N ASN A 53 -20.47 -17.83 -3.01
CA ASN A 53 -21.74 -17.92 -3.73
C ASN A 53 -21.54 -18.37 -5.18
N ASP A 54 -20.55 -17.82 -5.88
CA ASP A 54 -20.22 -18.20 -7.26
C ASP A 54 -19.83 -19.69 -7.36
N LEU A 55 -19.17 -20.22 -6.33
CA LEU A 55 -18.84 -21.65 -6.22
C LEU A 55 -20.03 -22.53 -5.76
N GLY A 56 -21.11 -21.94 -5.25
CA GLY A 56 -22.24 -22.68 -4.69
C GLY A 56 -21.95 -23.37 -3.35
N VAL A 57 -20.93 -22.89 -2.60
CA VAL A 57 -20.46 -23.48 -1.34
C VAL A 57 -20.63 -22.54 -0.13
N TYR A 58 -21.42 -21.48 -0.29
CA TYR A 58 -21.65 -20.52 0.78
C TYR A 58 -22.43 -21.14 1.95
N GLU A 59 -21.79 -21.18 3.10
CA GLU A 59 -22.38 -21.41 4.43
C GLU A 59 -21.77 -20.39 5.40
N ILE A 60 -22.51 -19.99 6.43
CA ILE A 60 -22.06 -18.92 7.34
C ILE A 60 -20.78 -19.31 8.07
N GLU A 61 -20.67 -20.56 8.54
CA GLU A 61 -19.50 -21.08 9.22
C GLU A 61 -18.28 -21.13 8.28
N THR A 62 -18.49 -21.56 7.03
CA THR A 62 -17.45 -21.57 5.99
C THR A 62 -16.96 -20.16 5.69
N PHE A 63 -17.87 -19.21 5.51
CA PHE A 63 -17.55 -17.81 5.27
C PHE A 63 -16.69 -17.23 6.40
N GLU A 64 -17.08 -17.45 7.66
CA GLU A 64 -16.30 -16.98 8.80
C GLU A 64 -14.89 -17.56 8.86
N VAL A 65 -14.73 -18.86 8.57
CA VAL A 65 -13.40 -19.50 8.53
C VAL A 65 -12.55 -18.93 7.39
N CYS A 66 -13.13 -18.73 6.21
CA CYS A 66 -12.44 -18.12 5.08
C CYS A 66 -11.99 -16.69 5.40
N CYS A 67 -12.85 -15.87 6.01
CA CYS A 67 -12.51 -14.50 6.41
C CYS A 67 -11.38 -14.44 7.43
N ARG A 68 -11.43 -15.28 8.47
CA ARG A 68 -10.35 -15.38 9.47
C ARG A 68 -9.04 -15.84 8.83
N THR A 69 -9.09 -16.92 8.06
CA THR A 69 -7.93 -17.46 7.33
C THR A 69 -7.31 -16.39 6.44
N TYR A 70 -8.14 -15.66 5.69
CA TYR A 70 -7.69 -14.58 4.83
C TYR A 70 -6.99 -13.47 5.60
N GLU A 71 -7.59 -12.93 6.66
CA GLU A 71 -7.00 -11.83 7.43
C GLU A 71 -5.71 -12.24 8.16
N ASP A 72 -5.68 -13.42 8.76
CA ASP A 72 -4.53 -13.92 9.51
C ASP A 72 -3.34 -14.16 8.59
N VAL A 73 -3.56 -14.88 7.48
CA VAL A 73 -2.50 -15.15 6.50
C VAL A 73 -2.06 -13.85 5.81
N LYS A 74 -3.00 -12.98 5.41
CA LYS A 74 -2.67 -11.70 4.79
C LYS A 74 -1.77 -10.88 5.69
N LEU A 75 -2.10 -10.71 6.97
CA LEU A 75 -1.21 -9.95 7.86
C LEU A 75 0.12 -10.66 8.09
N ASP A 76 0.12 -11.96 8.33
CA ASP A 76 1.35 -12.72 8.60
C ASP A 76 2.37 -12.57 7.47
N ARG A 77 1.87 -12.57 6.22
CA ARG A 77 2.66 -12.53 4.99
C ARG A 77 3.07 -11.14 4.53
N VAL A 78 2.52 -10.06 5.12
CA VAL A 78 2.99 -8.70 4.82
C VAL A 78 4.45 -8.56 5.27
N THR A 79 5.33 -8.33 4.29
CA THR A 79 6.78 -8.26 4.48
C THR A 79 7.30 -7.00 3.78
N ALA A 80 8.19 -6.27 4.45
CA ALA A 80 8.87 -5.12 3.87
C ALA A 80 9.67 -5.51 2.62
N TYR A 81 9.72 -4.62 1.63
CA TYR A 81 10.62 -4.82 0.50
C TYR A 81 12.08 -4.73 0.96
N PRO A 82 13.02 -5.39 0.27
CA PRO A 82 14.44 -5.33 0.60
C PRO A 82 14.93 -3.88 0.70
N GLY A 83 15.71 -3.59 1.76
CA GLY A 83 16.33 -2.29 1.98
C GLY A 83 15.41 -1.19 2.50
N VAL A 84 14.11 -1.43 2.70
CA VAL A 84 13.17 -0.39 3.14
C VAL A 84 13.54 0.17 4.52
N GLU A 85 13.73 -0.69 5.53
CA GLU A 85 14.04 -0.25 6.89
C GLU A 85 15.37 0.51 6.94
N GLU A 86 16.40 -0.01 6.29
CA GLU A 86 17.72 0.63 6.23
C GLU A 86 17.67 1.99 5.53
N THR A 87 16.85 2.10 4.47
CA THR A 87 16.66 3.34 3.74
C THR A 87 15.90 4.36 4.57
N LEU A 88 14.81 3.97 5.24
CA LEU A 88 14.07 4.86 6.13
C LEU A 88 14.95 5.39 7.26
N ARG A 89 15.77 4.52 7.87
CA ARG A 89 16.77 4.95 8.86
C ARG A 89 17.78 5.93 8.28
N CYS A 90 18.30 5.66 7.09
CA CYS A 90 19.25 6.55 6.40
C CYS A 90 18.66 7.95 6.14
N LEU A 91 17.40 8.02 5.71
CA LEU A 91 16.68 9.28 5.50
C LEU A 91 16.47 10.02 6.83
N ALA A 92 16.07 9.31 7.88
CA ALA A 92 15.88 9.89 9.21
C ALA A 92 17.21 10.40 9.81
N ASP A 93 18.30 9.64 9.68
CA ASP A 93 19.65 10.04 10.13
C ASP A 93 20.15 11.31 9.40
N ALA A 94 19.69 11.54 8.17
CA ALA A 94 19.95 12.76 7.40
C ALA A 94 19.02 13.93 7.77
N GLY A 95 18.12 13.76 8.74
CA GLY A 95 17.18 14.78 9.19
C GLY A 95 15.97 14.99 8.26
N ILE A 96 15.65 14.02 7.40
CA ILE A 96 14.48 14.07 6.53
C ILE A 96 13.27 13.56 7.32
N GLY A 97 12.25 14.41 7.48
CA GLY A 97 10.98 14.03 8.08
C GLY A 97 10.21 13.05 7.19
N LEU A 98 9.63 12.02 7.80
CA LEU A 98 8.95 10.94 7.10
C LEU A 98 7.49 10.85 7.53
N ALA A 99 6.60 10.71 6.56
CA ALA A 99 5.17 10.50 6.78
C ALA A 99 4.61 9.43 5.83
N VAL A 100 3.57 8.74 6.29
CA VAL A 100 2.76 7.85 5.45
C VAL A 100 1.48 8.56 5.03
N ALA A 101 1.13 8.51 3.75
CA ALA A 101 -0.19 8.86 3.24
C ALA A 101 -0.83 7.65 2.53
N THR A 102 -1.92 7.12 3.10
CA THR A 102 -2.52 5.86 2.66
C THR A 102 -4.04 5.95 2.55
N ASP A 103 -4.62 5.13 1.65
CA ASP A 103 -6.07 4.90 1.62
C ASP A 103 -6.48 3.72 2.52
N ALA A 104 -5.53 3.03 3.15
CA ALA A 104 -5.87 2.03 4.15
C ALA A 104 -6.56 2.68 5.35
N GLU A 105 -7.57 2.00 5.90
CA GLU A 105 -8.19 2.40 7.15
C GLU A 105 -7.18 2.42 8.30
N SER A 106 -7.39 3.31 9.27
CA SER A 106 -6.46 3.55 10.39
C SER A 106 -5.95 2.26 11.06
N PHE A 107 -6.87 1.34 11.38
CA PHE A 107 -6.53 0.07 12.03
C PHE A 107 -5.66 -0.84 11.14
N GLN A 108 -5.96 -0.90 9.85
CA GLN A 108 -5.24 -1.73 8.89
C GLN A 108 -3.84 -1.17 8.63
N ALA A 109 -3.72 0.14 8.43
CA ALA A 109 -2.44 0.81 8.25
C ALA A 109 -1.50 0.57 9.44
N ARG A 110 -2.02 0.78 10.66
CA ARG A 110 -1.27 0.57 11.89
C ARG A 110 -0.79 -0.86 12.05
N ARG A 111 -1.67 -1.87 11.90
CA ARG A 111 -1.28 -3.28 12.04
C ARG A 111 -0.18 -3.70 11.08
N ARG A 112 -0.23 -3.24 9.82
CA ARG A 112 0.77 -3.59 8.80
C ARG A 112 2.12 -2.94 9.08
N LEU A 113 2.11 -1.67 9.49
CA LEU A 113 3.32 -0.94 9.88
C LEU A 113 3.95 -1.53 11.14
N GLU A 114 3.15 -1.90 12.15
CA GLU A 114 3.63 -2.59 13.36
C GLU A 114 4.19 -3.98 13.02
N LYS A 115 3.50 -4.78 12.20
CA LYS A 115 3.95 -6.10 11.75
C LYS A 115 5.28 -6.05 11.01
N THR A 116 5.51 -4.99 10.25
CA THR A 116 6.75 -4.79 9.47
C THR A 116 7.85 -4.08 10.26
N GLY A 117 7.58 -3.66 11.50
CA GLY A 117 8.54 -2.90 12.31
C GLY A 117 8.76 -1.47 11.82
N LEU A 118 7.93 -0.96 10.91
CA LEU A 118 8.17 0.31 10.23
C LEU A 118 7.47 1.52 10.88
N ILE A 119 6.56 1.29 11.83
CA ILE A 119 5.69 2.35 12.37
C ILE A 119 6.48 3.51 12.99
N ASP A 120 7.57 3.20 13.69
CA ASP A 120 8.35 4.19 14.45
C ASP A 120 9.26 5.07 13.56
N HIS A 121 9.34 4.79 12.26
CA HIS A 121 10.08 5.64 11.31
C HIS A 121 9.30 6.87 10.85
N PHE A 122 7.99 6.94 11.11
CA PHE A 122 7.12 7.98 10.57
C PHE A 122 6.60 8.90 11.67
N GLU A 123 6.69 10.20 11.47
CA GLU A 123 6.12 11.22 12.36
C GLU A 123 4.60 11.16 12.38
N VAL A 124 3.99 10.82 11.23
CA VAL A 124 2.54 10.68 11.10
C VAL A 124 2.15 9.64 10.06
N VAL A 125 1.08 8.90 10.36
CA VAL A 125 0.37 8.02 9.42
C VAL A 125 -0.98 8.67 9.10
N VAL A 126 -1.08 9.24 7.91
CA VAL A 126 -2.30 9.89 7.41
C VAL A 126 -3.16 8.88 6.66
N THR A 127 -4.32 8.61 7.22
CA THR A 127 -5.35 7.74 6.67
C THR A 127 -6.58 8.55 6.22
N PRO A 128 -7.56 7.94 5.52
CA PRO A 128 -8.76 8.66 5.08
C PRO A 128 -9.59 9.24 6.22
N GLU A 129 -9.56 8.63 7.41
CA GLU A 129 -10.25 9.15 8.58
C GLU A 129 -9.63 10.48 9.06
N LEU A 130 -8.33 10.67 8.83
CA LEU A 130 -7.60 11.87 9.22
C LEU A 130 -7.65 12.95 8.12
N SER A 131 -7.53 12.56 6.85
CA SER A 131 -7.56 13.49 5.71
C SER A 131 -8.97 13.84 5.23
N GLY A 132 -9.98 13.06 5.59
CA GLY A 132 -11.38 13.22 5.15
C GLY A 132 -11.66 12.75 3.73
N ARG A 133 -10.64 12.67 2.86
CA ARG A 133 -10.73 12.16 1.49
C ARG A 133 -9.60 11.18 1.18
N ARG A 134 -9.93 10.21 0.32
CA ARG A 134 -9.00 9.21 -0.24
C ARG A 134 -8.27 9.80 -1.45
N LYS A 135 -7.07 9.28 -1.72
CA LYS A 135 -6.33 9.57 -2.96
C LYS A 135 -7.17 9.11 -4.16
N PRO A 136 -7.15 9.83 -5.30
CA PRO A 136 -6.16 10.83 -5.72
C PRO A 136 -6.41 12.26 -5.24
N GLU A 137 -7.38 12.50 -4.36
CA GLU A 137 -7.52 13.83 -3.75
C GLU A 137 -6.27 14.15 -2.90
N PRO A 138 -5.76 15.40 -2.95
CA PRO A 138 -4.47 15.75 -2.36
C PRO A 138 -4.49 15.89 -0.83
N ASP A 139 -5.66 15.75 -0.19
CA ASP A 139 -5.86 16.05 1.24
C ASP A 139 -4.91 15.30 2.17
N SER A 140 -4.62 14.03 1.88
CA SER A 140 -3.68 13.24 2.69
C SER A 140 -2.25 13.75 2.59
N LEU A 141 -1.81 14.16 1.39
CA LEU A 141 -0.49 14.77 1.18
C LEU A 141 -0.42 16.16 1.82
N LEU A 142 -1.46 16.98 1.67
CA LEU A 142 -1.55 18.29 2.30
C LEU A 142 -1.51 18.19 3.84
N TYR A 143 -2.14 17.16 4.41
CA TYR A 143 -2.05 16.91 5.85
C TYR A 143 -0.63 16.56 6.25
N ALA A 144 0.02 15.62 5.55
CA ALA A 144 1.39 15.22 5.83
C ALA A 144 2.37 16.40 5.73
N LEU A 145 2.26 17.22 4.68
CA LEU A 145 3.08 18.42 4.48
C LEU A 145 2.93 19.43 5.63
N ARG A 146 1.70 19.66 6.10
CA ARG A 146 1.45 20.53 7.27
C ARG A 146 2.03 19.96 8.55
N HIS A 147 1.95 18.65 8.74
CA HIS A 147 2.50 18.00 9.94
C HIS A 147 4.03 18.09 9.98
N LEU A 148 4.68 17.87 8.83
CA LEU A 148 6.13 17.97 8.66
C LEU A 148 6.64 19.42 8.53
N ASP A 149 5.77 20.43 8.63
CA ASP A 149 6.09 21.86 8.44
C ASP A 149 6.94 22.14 7.18
N THR A 150 6.56 21.52 6.05
CA THR A 150 7.33 21.61 4.80
C THR A 150 6.48 22.07 3.61
N ALA A 151 7.12 22.77 2.69
CA ALA A 151 6.47 23.20 1.44
C ALA A 151 6.47 22.04 0.43
N PRO A 152 5.44 21.91 -0.44
CA PRO A 152 5.38 20.86 -1.45
C PRO A 152 6.66 20.74 -2.29
N ALA A 153 7.23 21.87 -2.72
CA ALA A 153 8.45 21.91 -3.54
C ALA A 153 9.72 21.40 -2.82
N LYS A 154 9.66 21.17 -1.51
CA LYS A 154 10.75 20.59 -0.69
C LYS A 154 10.44 19.16 -0.23
N ALA A 155 9.37 18.55 -0.76
CA ALA A 155 8.95 17.21 -0.40
C ALA A 155 8.93 16.29 -1.62
N MET A 156 9.09 15.00 -1.37
CA MET A 156 9.00 13.94 -2.37
C MET A 156 7.83 13.02 -2.04
N MET A 157 6.95 12.78 -3.02
CA MET A 157 5.90 11.75 -2.92
C MET A 157 6.42 10.45 -3.52
N VAL A 158 6.46 9.38 -2.72
CA VAL A 158 6.90 8.04 -3.11
C VAL A 158 5.71 7.09 -3.08
N GLY A 159 5.43 6.40 -4.18
CA GLY A 159 4.30 5.46 -4.24
C GLY A 159 4.26 4.58 -5.49
N ASP A 160 3.49 3.49 -5.42
CA ASP A 160 3.34 2.48 -6.48
C ASP A 160 2.20 2.80 -7.46
N SER A 161 1.42 3.85 -7.23
CA SER A 161 0.30 4.22 -8.08
C SER A 161 0.51 5.53 -8.81
N LEU A 162 0.57 5.48 -10.14
CA LEU A 162 0.59 6.69 -10.97
C LEU A 162 -0.61 7.61 -10.67
N VAL A 163 -1.80 7.04 -10.48
CA VAL A 163 -3.02 7.82 -10.22
C VAL A 163 -3.13 8.25 -8.77
N ARG A 164 -2.93 7.34 -7.80
CA ARG A 164 -3.18 7.65 -6.39
C ARG A 164 -2.02 8.33 -5.69
N ASP A 165 -0.79 8.19 -6.17
CA ASP A 165 0.40 8.75 -5.52
C ASP A 165 1.04 9.84 -6.36
N ILE A 166 1.37 9.53 -7.61
CA ILE A 166 2.13 10.44 -8.47
C ILE A 166 1.27 11.63 -8.90
N ALA A 167 0.05 11.42 -9.40
CA ALA A 167 -0.81 12.51 -9.85
C ALA A 167 -1.07 13.59 -8.77
N PRO A 168 -1.48 13.26 -7.52
CA PRO A 168 -1.63 14.28 -6.49
C PRO A 168 -0.30 14.92 -6.05
N GLY A 169 0.80 14.17 -6.00
CA GLY A 169 2.12 14.74 -5.70
C GLY A 169 2.52 15.80 -6.73
N ARG A 170 2.33 15.49 -8.02
CA ARG A 170 2.57 16.43 -9.12
C ARG A 170 1.64 17.64 -9.07
N LEU A 171 0.35 17.43 -8.79
CA LEU A 171 -0.64 18.51 -8.67
C LEU A 171 -0.21 19.54 -7.61
N LEU A 172 0.40 19.08 -6.52
CA LEU A 172 0.90 19.94 -5.44
C LEU A 172 2.28 20.55 -5.72
N GLY A 173 2.97 20.15 -6.80
CA GLY A 173 4.33 20.59 -7.11
C GLY A 173 5.42 19.91 -6.27
N MET A 174 5.15 18.70 -5.76
CA MET A 174 6.15 17.85 -5.11
C MET A 174 7.04 17.16 -6.16
N VAL A 175 8.25 16.76 -5.76
CA VAL A 175 9.01 15.77 -6.54
C VAL A 175 8.29 14.43 -6.43
N THR A 176 8.19 13.67 -7.52
CA THR A 176 7.48 12.39 -7.51
C THR A 176 8.38 11.23 -7.89
N ALA A 177 8.37 10.18 -7.06
CA ALA A 177 9.13 8.97 -7.25
C ALA A 177 8.20 7.76 -7.32
N PHE A 178 8.12 7.16 -8.51
CA PHE A 178 7.28 6.00 -8.76
C PHE A 178 8.00 4.72 -8.41
N ALA A 179 7.46 3.96 -7.44
CA ALA A 179 7.95 2.66 -7.04
C ALA A 179 7.53 1.58 -8.05
N ALA A 180 8.27 1.47 -9.16
CA ALA A 180 7.91 0.56 -10.26
C ALA A 180 7.93 -0.92 -9.84
N TYR A 181 8.76 -1.29 -8.87
CA TYR A 181 8.76 -2.63 -8.28
C TYR A 181 7.43 -3.02 -7.61
N GLY A 182 6.64 -2.03 -7.20
CA GLY A 182 5.34 -2.22 -6.57
C GLY A 182 4.15 -2.21 -7.53
N ASP A 183 4.36 -1.90 -8.82
CA ASP A 183 3.28 -1.73 -9.79
C ASP A 183 2.68 -3.06 -10.24
N TRP A 184 1.80 -3.60 -9.42
CA TRP A 184 1.07 -4.83 -9.69
C TRP A 184 -0.03 -4.67 -10.76
N ARG A 185 -0.41 -3.44 -11.11
CA ARG A 185 -1.44 -3.16 -12.14
C ARG A 185 -0.85 -3.06 -13.54
N ARG A 186 0.48 -3.11 -13.69
CA ARG A 186 1.19 -2.92 -14.97
C ARG A 186 0.67 -1.66 -15.66
N SER A 187 0.67 -0.58 -14.91
CA SER A 187 0.02 0.67 -15.24
C SER A 187 0.58 1.24 -16.54
N SER A 188 -0.15 1.06 -17.63
CA SER A 188 0.04 1.79 -18.89
C SER A 188 -0.79 3.07 -18.81
N VAL A 189 -0.33 4.07 -18.06
CA VAL A 189 -0.92 5.40 -18.13
C VAL A 189 0.06 6.26 -18.92
N ALA A 190 -0.18 6.40 -20.22
CA ALA A 190 0.65 7.19 -21.12
C ALA A 190 0.80 8.67 -20.66
N ASP A 191 -0.11 9.12 -19.79
CA ASP A 191 -0.29 10.55 -19.47
C ASP A 191 0.21 10.97 -18.08
N VAL A 192 0.61 10.04 -17.19
CA VAL A 192 1.15 10.39 -15.87
C VAL A 192 2.61 9.96 -15.77
N LEU A 193 3.50 10.93 -15.90
CA LEU A 193 4.95 10.73 -15.79
C LEU A 193 5.44 11.17 -14.41
N ALA A 194 6.08 10.25 -13.69
CA ALA A 194 6.82 10.59 -12.47
C ALA A 194 8.16 11.25 -12.81
N ASP A 195 8.71 12.04 -11.90
CA ASP A 195 10.03 12.66 -12.08
C ASP A 195 11.15 11.64 -11.92
N ILE A 196 10.93 10.62 -11.07
CA ILE A 196 11.83 9.52 -10.78
C ILE A 196 11.07 8.20 -10.91
N VAL A 197 11.72 7.18 -11.46
CA VAL A 197 11.22 5.79 -11.49
C VAL A 197 12.21 4.93 -10.72
N LEU A 198 11.74 4.33 -9.63
CA LEU A 198 12.54 3.51 -8.73
C LEU A 198 12.39 2.03 -9.09
N ALA A 199 13.52 1.35 -9.31
CA ALA A 199 13.56 -0.10 -9.43
C ALA A 199 13.58 -0.78 -8.05
N GLU A 200 14.05 -0.07 -7.02
CA GLU A 200 14.04 -0.51 -5.63
C GLU A 200 13.96 0.69 -4.68
N PHE A 201 13.42 0.50 -3.47
CA PHE A 201 13.29 1.59 -2.50
C PHE A 201 14.66 2.16 -2.06
N ALA A 202 15.70 1.32 -2.11
CA ALA A 202 17.06 1.67 -1.72
C ALA A 202 17.75 2.72 -2.61
N GLU A 203 17.17 3.06 -3.76
CA GLU A 203 17.67 4.13 -4.63
C GLU A 203 17.36 5.54 -4.08
N LEU A 204 16.36 5.67 -3.18
CA LEU A 204 15.89 6.96 -2.65
C LEU A 204 17.00 7.89 -2.11
N PRO A 205 17.96 7.43 -1.29
CA PRO A 205 19.01 8.29 -0.73
C PRO A 205 19.76 9.07 -1.81
N GLY A 206 20.08 8.43 -2.94
CA GLY A 206 20.78 9.07 -4.06
C GLY A 206 19.98 10.21 -4.71
N HIS A 207 18.66 10.13 -4.70
CA HIS A 207 17.77 11.16 -5.24
C HIS A 207 17.53 12.35 -4.31
N VAL A 208 17.88 12.22 -3.03
CA VAL A 208 17.79 13.31 -2.04
C VAL A 208 19.17 13.82 -1.60
N GLY A 209 20.23 13.47 -2.34
CA GLY A 209 21.58 13.98 -2.12
C GLY A 209 22.33 13.31 -0.95
N ILE A 210 21.87 12.15 -0.49
CA ILE A 210 22.59 11.34 0.49
C ILE A 210 23.50 10.37 -0.28
N PRO A 211 24.84 10.47 -0.13
CA PRO A 211 25.75 9.59 -0.84
C PRO A 211 25.54 8.12 -0.45
N GLY A 212 25.57 7.23 -1.43
CA GLY A 212 25.57 5.78 -1.21
C GLY A 212 26.77 5.36 -0.36
N ARG A 213 26.56 4.47 0.61
CA ARG A 213 27.64 3.83 1.34
C ARG A 213 28.28 2.70 0.53
#